data_AF-A0A4Q5SHT2-F1
#
_entry.id   AF-A0A4Q5SHT2-F1
#
_cell.length_a   1.000
_cell.length_b   1.000
_cell.length_c   1.000
_cell.angle_alpha   90.00
_cell.angle_beta   90.00
_cell.angle_gamma   90.00
#
_symmetry.space_group_name_H-M   'P 1'
#
loop_
_entity.id
_entity.type
_entity.pdbx_description
1 polymer ?
#
loop_
_entity_poly.entity_id
_entity_poly.type
_entity_poly.pdbx_seq_one_letter_code
_entity_poly.pdbx_strand_id
1 'polypeptide(L)'
;SYYESQALPWERAAFIRARACAGDLALGGYFLDAIRPFVWRRAVDYGTIREIRDISRRIRDHYSQAQAFGPGYDLKRGRGGIREIEFFAQIHQLIHGGRDPALRAPATRDALAALAAAGRIDSDDAAALSSAYEVLRTIEHRLQMVDDLQTHRLPADPAALANVAALHGLATGEALLDVLRPHVERVGKTYDSLSGDEGDVRLPAAPDALLNMLGEAGFDHPQGAARIVEGWRGGNYPALRTTQAREALEHVLPGLITAFAQAPDSTHAITSFDAMLSRLPSAINFFRLLEAQPALARLLSTILCHAPTLAEQLGRRAELLDGLIDATALKPMPDVAALIAEMAVCEAGADYQWQLEHVRRMVNEKRFALGAQIVSAASDPLEVSAGYARVAEAAIEVLARATVEEFARAHGRVPWSELVILA
;
A
#
# COMPACT_ATOMS: atom_id res chain seq x y z
N SER A 1 -17.81 -11.64 -11.46
CA SER A 1 -18.26 -10.27 -11.82
C SER A 1 -18.37 -9.32 -10.61
N TYR A 2 -19.35 -9.44 -9.70
CA TYR A 2 -19.48 -8.52 -8.53
C TYR A 2 -18.26 -8.56 -7.59
N TYR A 3 -17.91 -9.74 -7.07
CA TYR A 3 -16.79 -9.91 -6.13
C TYR A 3 -15.40 -9.62 -6.71
N GLU A 4 -15.28 -9.59 -8.04
CA GLU A 4 -14.02 -9.28 -8.72
C GLU A 4 -13.83 -7.78 -8.98
N SER A 5 -14.91 -7.01 -9.06
CA SER A 5 -14.86 -5.62 -9.56
C SER A 5 -15.49 -4.57 -8.65
N GLN A 6 -16.44 -4.95 -7.78
CA GLN A 6 -17.27 -3.99 -7.02
C GLN A 6 -17.33 -4.27 -5.53
N ALA A 7 -16.91 -5.46 -5.09
CA ALA A 7 -17.04 -5.81 -3.69
C ALA A 7 -16.11 -4.99 -2.79
N LEU A 8 -16.70 -4.48 -1.73
CA LEU A 8 -16.07 -3.62 -0.75
C LEU A 8 -15.12 -4.44 0.14
N PRO A 9 -14.01 -3.84 0.59
CA PRO A 9 -13.05 -4.52 1.46
C PRO A 9 -13.67 -5.16 2.73
N TRP A 10 -14.73 -4.56 3.31
CA TRP A 10 -15.37 -5.09 4.52
C TRP A 10 -16.16 -6.38 4.28
N GLU A 11 -16.64 -6.61 3.05
CA GLU A 11 -17.38 -7.82 2.68
C GLU A 11 -16.48 -9.05 2.81
N ARG A 12 -15.17 -8.90 2.58
CA ARG A 12 -14.17 -9.96 2.77
C ARG A 12 -14.19 -10.48 4.21
N ALA A 13 -14.16 -9.58 5.17
CA ALA A 13 -14.20 -9.93 6.60
C ALA A 13 -15.52 -10.61 6.97
N ALA A 14 -16.64 -10.16 6.39
CA ALA A 14 -17.94 -10.79 6.60
C ALA A 14 -17.98 -12.25 6.10
N PHE A 15 -17.38 -12.53 4.93
CA PHE A 15 -17.37 -13.86 4.34
C PHE A 15 -16.45 -14.88 5.03
N ILE A 16 -15.56 -14.46 5.93
CA ILE A 16 -14.74 -15.39 6.74
C ILE A 16 -15.61 -16.35 7.56
N ARG A 17 -16.76 -15.86 8.05
CA ARG A 17 -17.70 -16.64 8.88
C ARG A 17 -18.84 -17.26 8.08
N ALA A 18 -18.85 -17.11 6.75
CA ALA A 18 -19.95 -17.58 5.93
C ALA A 18 -20.00 -19.12 5.90
N ARG A 19 -21.22 -19.66 6.02
CA ARG A 19 -21.49 -21.10 5.91
C ARG A 19 -22.87 -21.32 5.30
N ALA A 20 -23.02 -22.39 4.53
CA ALA A 20 -24.35 -22.88 4.15
C ALA A 20 -25.06 -23.42 5.40
N CYS A 21 -26.27 -22.93 5.69
CA CYS A 21 -27.01 -23.30 6.90
C CYS A 21 -28.39 -23.92 6.62
N ALA A 22 -28.98 -23.66 5.45
CA ALA A 22 -30.27 -24.19 5.02
C ALA A 22 -30.38 -24.13 3.47
N GLY A 23 -31.35 -24.84 2.90
CA GLY A 23 -31.54 -24.93 1.45
C GLY A 23 -30.66 -25.99 0.78
N ASP A 24 -30.30 -25.77 -0.49
CA ASP A 24 -29.37 -26.64 -1.22
C ASP A 24 -27.92 -26.39 -0.76
N LEU A 25 -27.41 -27.31 0.05
CA LEU A 25 -26.06 -27.24 0.60
C LEU A 25 -24.98 -27.39 -0.48
N ALA A 26 -25.25 -28.10 -1.57
CA ALA A 26 -24.28 -28.26 -2.66
C ALA A 26 -24.11 -26.92 -3.40
N LEU A 27 -25.21 -26.23 -3.69
CA LEU A 27 -25.18 -24.87 -4.26
C LEU A 27 -24.49 -23.88 -3.32
N GLY A 28 -24.77 -23.95 -2.02
CA GLY A 28 -24.09 -23.13 -1.00
C GLY A 28 -22.58 -23.39 -0.97
N GLY A 29 -22.15 -24.65 -1.04
CA GLY A 29 -20.74 -25.03 -1.14
C GLY A 29 -20.07 -24.47 -2.40
N TYR A 30 -20.73 -24.63 -3.56
CA TYR A 30 -20.26 -24.07 -4.83
C TYR A 30 -20.03 -22.56 -4.75
N PHE A 31 -20.98 -21.82 -4.15
CA PHE A 31 -20.83 -20.37 -3.97
C PHE A 31 -19.63 -20.01 -3.09
N LEU A 32 -19.47 -20.69 -1.95
CA LEU A 32 -18.37 -20.43 -1.01
C LEU A 32 -17.00 -20.71 -1.64
N ASP A 33 -16.91 -21.76 -2.47
CA ASP A 33 -15.69 -22.06 -3.22
C ASP A 33 -15.42 -21.03 -4.31
N ALA A 34 -16.46 -20.54 -4.99
CA ALA A 34 -16.33 -19.51 -6.02
C ALA A 34 -15.81 -18.16 -5.46
N ILE A 35 -16.22 -17.77 -4.24
CA ILE A 35 -15.74 -16.53 -3.60
C ILE A 35 -14.42 -16.71 -2.83
N ARG A 36 -13.88 -17.93 -2.74
CA ARG A 36 -12.66 -18.23 -1.99
C ARG A 36 -11.46 -17.36 -2.43
N PRO A 37 -11.18 -17.12 -3.74
CA PRO A 37 -10.10 -16.24 -4.17
C PRO A 37 -10.34 -14.77 -3.84
N PHE A 38 -11.61 -14.35 -3.76
CA PHE A 38 -11.98 -13.02 -3.33
C PHE A 38 -11.66 -12.82 -1.85
N VAL A 39 -12.00 -13.77 -0.97
CA VAL A 39 -11.72 -13.68 0.48
C VAL A 39 -10.23 -13.88 0.78
N TRP A 40 -9.62 -14.92 0.20
CA TRP A 40 -8.28 -15.42 0.57
C TRP A 40 -7.24 -15.14 -0.52
N ARG A 41 -6.80 -13.87 -0.64
CA ARG A 41 -5.78 -13.47 -1.62
C ARG A 41 -4.39 -14.04 -1.25
N ARG A 42 -3.75 -14.78 -2.17
CA ARG A 42 -2.38 -15.30 -1.96
C ARG A 42 -1.32 -14.20 -1.89
N ALA A 43 -1.48 -13.15 -2.69
CA ALA A 43 -0.69 -11.93 -2.62
C ALA A 43 -1.50 -10.88 -1.87
N VAL A 44 -1.06 -10.54 -0.66
CA VAL A 44 -1.56 -9.40 0.11
C VAL A 44 -0.41 -8.41 0.12
N ASP A 45 -0.61 -7.27 -0.54
CA ASP A 45 0.31 -6.14 -0.50
C ASP A 45 0.01 -5.25 0.72
N TYR A 46 0.95 -4.39 1.08
CA TYR A 46 0.78 -3.47 2.21
C TYR A 46 -0.47 -2.58 2.06
N GLY A 47 -0.84 -2.21 0.83
CA GLY A 47 -2.08 -1.47 0.54
C GLY A 47 -3.34 -2.23 0.96
N THR A 48 -3.43 -3.52 0.65
CA THR A 48 -4.55 -4.38 1.07
C THR A 48 -4.57 -4.55 2.60
N ILE A 49 -3.41 -4.69 3.25
CA ILE A 49 -3.29 -4.76 4.72
C ILE A 49 -3.82 -3.45 5.35
N ARG A 50 -3.47 -2.30 4.77
CA ARG A 50 -3.94 -1.00 5.22
C ARG A 50 -5.43 -0.80 4.98
N GLU A 51 -5.96 -1.15 3.81
CA GLU A 51 -7.41 -1.14 3.55
C GLU A 51 -8.17 -1.96 4.61
N ILE A 52 -7.65 -3.13 4.96
CA ILE A 52 -8.20 -4.00 6.01
C ILE A 52 -8.19 -3.30 7.39
N ARG A 53 -7.10 -2.62 7.75
CA ARG A 53 -6.97 -1.85 9.00
C ARG A 53 -7.85 -0.59 9.01
N ASP A 54 -7.98 0.10 7.89
CA ASP A 54 -8.76 1.33 7.74
C ASP A 54 -10.27 1.08 7.85
N ILE A 55 -10.76 -0.05 7.36
CA ILE A 55 -12.14 -0.51 7.63
C ILE A 55 -12.37 -0.61 9.13
N SER A 56 -11.42 -1.25 9.82
CA SER A 56 -11.47 -1.44 11.27
C SER A 56 -11.50 -0.09 12.00
N ARG A 57 -10.66 0.86 11.58
CA ARG A 57 -10.64 2.23 12.15
C ARG A 57 -11.94 2.98 11.90
N ARG A 58 -12.46 2.98 10.66
CA ARG A 58 -13.75 3.62 10.32
C ARG A 58 -14.93 3.05 11.09
N ILE A 59 -14.96 1.72 11.26
CA ILE A 59 -15.97 1.05 12.09
C ILE A 59 -15.83 1.51 13.54
N ARG A 60 -14.60 1.54 14.06
CA ARG A 60 -14.33 2.05 15.41
C ARG A 60 -14.80 3.49 15.55
N ASP A 61 -14.36 4.42 14.70
CA ASP A 61 -14.68 5.86 14.76
C ASP A 61 -16.19 6.15 14.68
N HIS A 62 -16.93 5.34 13.93
CA HIS A 62 -18.40 5.47 13.82
C HIS A 62 -19.13 5.07 15.11
N TYR A 63 -18.55 4.20 15.95
CA TYR A 63 -19.16 3.71 17.18
C TYR A 63 -18.43 4.17 18.46
N SER A 64 -17.22 4.73 18.35
CA SER A 64 -16.35 5.12 19.46
C SER A 64 -16.52 6.56 19.92
N GLN A 65 -17.38 7.35 19.26
CA GLN A 65 -17.75 8.67 19.77
C GLN A 65 -18.36 8.55 21.18
N ALA A 66 -17.49 8.75 22.17
CA ALA A 66 -17.77 8.99 23.59
C ALA A 66 -18.52 7.90 24.38
N GLN A 67 -18.00 6.67 24.46
CA GLN A 67 -18.39 5.74 25.54
C GLN A 67 -17.21 5.40 26.45
N ALA A 68 -17.08 6.13 27.56
CA ALA A 68 -16.24 5.68 28.66
C ALA A 68 -16.77 4.35 29.22
N PHE A 69 -15.88 3.45 29.62
CA PHE A 69 -16.27 2.18 30.22
C PHE A 69 -17.01 2.41 31.56
N GLY A 70 -18.21 1.85 31.69
CA GLY A 70 -19.10 2.05 32.83
C GLY A 70 -20.55 1.69 32.49
N PRO A 71 -21.54 2.12 33.30
CA PRO A 71 -22.96 1.98 32.97
C PRO A 71 -23.28 2.59 31.60
N GLY A 72 -24.03 1.89 30.75
CA GLY A 72 -24.32 2.31 29.37
C GLY A 72 -23.32 1.86 28.31
N TYR A 73 -22.17 1.26 28.69
CA TYR A 73 -21.16 0.77 27.76
C TYR A 73 -21.70 -0.37 26.86
N ASP A 74 -21.45 -0.28 25.55
CA ASP A 74 -21.79 -1.30 24.56
C ASP A 74 -20.72 -2.41 24.52
N LEU A 75 -21.02 -3.58 25.08
CA LEU A 75 -20.10 -4.73 25.17
C LEU A 75 -19.61 -5.21 23.80
N LYS A 76 -20.36 -4.92 22.73
CA LYS A 76 -20.04 -5.36 21.39
C LYS A 76 -19.29 -4.30 20.60
N ARG A 77 -19.77 -3.05 20.64
CA ARG A 77 -19.29 -1.96 19.78
C ARG A 77 -18.32 -1.00 20.48
N GLY A 78 -18.27 -0.98 21.80
CA GLY A 78 -17.35 -0.14 22.56
C GLY A 78 -15.88 -0.54 22.33
N ARG A 79 -14.97 0.40 22.58
CA ARG A 79 -13.52 0.12 22.57
C ARG A 79 -13.22 -0.98 23.58
N GLY A 80 -12.47 -2.02 23.17
CA GLY A 80 -12.23 -3.22 23.97
C GLY A 80 -13.35 -4.26 23.94
N GLY A 81 -14.39 -4.06 23.12
CA GLY A 81 -15.55 -4.93 23.06
C GLY A 81 -15.38 -6.15 22.14
N ILE A 82 -16.44 -6.96 22.07
CA ILE A 82 -16.48 -8.23 21.32
C ILE A 82 -16.05 -8.03 19.86
N ARG A 83 -16.52 -6.95 19.21
CA ARG A 83 -16.25 -6.68 17.80
C ARG A 83 -14.76 -6.49 17.55
N GLU A 84 -14.03 -5.81 18.44
CA GLU A 84 -12.58 -5.64 18.29
C GLU A 84 -11.85 -6.99 18.34
N ILE A 85 -12.27 -7.92 19.19
CA ILE A 85 -11.68 -9.27 19.21
C ILE A 85 -11.93 -10.02 17.89
N GLU A 86 -13.15 -9.93 17.35
CA GLU A 86 -13.50 -10.54 16.06
C GLU A 86 -12.68 -9.96 14.90
N PHE A 87 -12.58 -8.63 14.85
CA PHE A 87 -11.80 -7.96 13.81
C PHE A 87 -10.31 -8.23 13.96
N PHE A 88 -9.77 -8.32 15.19
CA PHE A 88 -8.37 -8.65 15.41
C PHE A 88 -8.02 -9.98 14.72
N ALA A 89 -8.79 -11.03 15.00
CA ALA A 89 -8.62 -12.32 14.36
C ALA A 89 -8.79 -12.20 12.82
N GLN A 90 -9.90 -11.61 12.36
CA GLN A 90 -10.20 -11.51 10.93
C GLN A 90 -9.14 -10.75 10.13
N ILE A 91 -8.57 -9.67 10.69
CA ILE A 91 -7.49 -8.90 10.06
C ILE A 91 -6.29 -9.84 9.80
N HIS A 92 -5.82 -10.55 10.83
CA HIS A 92 -4.72 -11.49 10.68
C HIS A 92 -5.05 -12.65 9.73
N GLN A 93 -6.29 -13.14 9.75
CA GLN A 93 -6.75 -14.16 8.81
C GLN A 93 -6.72 -13.66 7.36
N LEU A 94 -7.13 -12.42 7.08
CA LEU A 94 -7.07 -11.87 5.73
C LEU A 94 -5.63 -11.66 5.25
N ILE A 95 -4.72 -11.28 6.16
CA ILE A 95 -3.30 -11.08 5.85
C ILE A 95 -2.61 -12.42 5.53
N HIS A 96 -2.85 -13.46 6.34
CA HIS A 96 -2.07 -14.70 6.29
C HIS A 96 -2.82 -15.88 5.67
N GLY A 97 -4.15 -15.92 5.78
CA GLY A 97 -5.01 -17.02 5.36
C GLY A 97 -4.98 -17.30 3.87
N GLY A 98 -4.61 -16.32 3.04
CA GLY A 98 -4.39 -16.53 1.61
C GLY A 98 -3.32 -17.58 1.31
N ARG A 99 -2.21 -17.56 2.07
CA ARG A 99 -1.07 -18.48 1.91
C ARG A 99 -1.21 -19.73 2.78
N ASP A 100 -1.89 -19.61 3.92
CA ASP A 100 -2.05 -20.68 4.89
C ASP A 100 -3.54 -20.99 5.16
N PRO A 101 -4.09 -22.08 4.56
CA PRO A 101 -5.46 -22.48 4.79
C PRO A 101 -5.82 -22.85 6.23
N ALA A 102 -4.84 -23.25 7.06
CA ALA A 102 -5.11 -23.62 8.46
C ALA A 102 -5.59 -22.42 9.30
N LEU A 103 -5.29 -21.20 8.85
CA LEU A 103 -5.67 -19.96 9.52
C LEU A 103 -7.11 -19.53 9.21
N ARG A 104 -7.86 -20.26 8.38
CA ARG A 104 -9.20 -19.88 7.90
C ARG A 104 -10.35 -20.35 8.81
N ALA A 105 -10.05 -20.66 10.07
CA ALA A 105 -11.07 -21.11 11.03
C ALA A 105 -12.18 -20.05 11.19
N PRO A 106 -13.46 -20.40 11.06
CA PRO A 106 -14.54 -19.41 11.07
C PRO A 106 -14.88 -18.90 12.48
N ALA A 107 -14.65 -19.71 13.52
CA ALA A 107 -14.88 -19.32 14.91
C ALA A 107 -13.71 -18.47 15.42
N THR A 108 -14.00 -17.33 16.06
CA THR A 108 -12.99 -16.35 16.50
C THR A 108 -11.93 -16.97 17.42
N ARG A 109 -12.32 -17.80 18.38
CA ARG A 109 -11.39 -18.43 19.32
C ARG A 109 -10.49 -19.47 18.64
N ASP A 110 -11.04 -20.26 17.74
CA ASP A 110 -10.28 -21.22 16.94
C ASP A 110 -9.28 -20.50 16.03
N ALA A 111 -9.69 -19.38 15.44
CA ALA A 111 -8.82 -18.52 14.64
C ALA A 111 -7.67 -17.93 15.47
N LEU A 112 -7.94 -17.42 16.68
CA LEU A 112 -6.90 -16.93 17.59
C LEU A 112 -5.90 -18.04 17.95
N ALA A 113 -6.38 -19.24 18.27
CA ALA A 113 -5.52 -20.39 18.57
C ALA A 113 -4.65 -20.79 17.36
N ALA A 114 -5.24 -20.87 16.16
CA ALA A 114 -4.51 -21.20 14.95
C ALA A 114 -3.45 -20.15 14.59
N LEU A 115 -3.79 -18.86 14.74
CA LEU A 115 -2.87 -17.75 14.49
C LEU A 115 -1.68 -17.75 15.46
N ALA A 116 -1.92 -18.04 16.73
CA ALA A 116 -0.85 -18.17 17.73
C ALA A 116 0.04 -19.38 17.47
N ALA A 117 -0.56 -20.55 17.18
CA ALA A 117 0.19 -21.76 16.85
C ALA A 117 1.08 -21.60 15.61
N ALA A 118 0.67 -20.76 14.65
CA ALA A 118 1.46 -20.40 13.47
C ALA A 118 2.43 -19.23 13.67
N GLY A 119 2.58 -18.72 14.90
CA GLY A 119 3.47 -17.61 15.24
C GLY A 119 3.11 -16.28 14.56
N ARG A 120 1.83 -16.07 14.20
CA ARG A 120 1.35 -14.84 13.55
C ARG A 120 0.91 -13.77 14.55
N ILE A 121 0.55 -14.19 15.75
CA ILE A 121 0.23 -13.35 16.89
C ILE A 121 0.89 -13.93 18.13
N ASP A 122 1.11 -13.08 19.14
CA ASP A 122 1.63 -13.50 20.43
C ASP A 122 0.66 -14.46 21.15
N SER A 123 1.20 -15.48 21.81
CA SER A 123 0.37 -16.51 22.49
C SER A 123 -0.37 -15.96 23.70
N ASP A 124 0.21 -14.99 24.42
CA ASP A 124 -0.41 -14.36 25.58
C ASP A 124 -1.54 -13.44 25.12
N ASP A 125 -1.35 -12.72 24.00
CA ASP A 125 -2.42 -11.96 23.36
C ASP A 125 -3.58 -12.85 22.93
N ALA A 126 -3.30 -13.98 22.26
CA ALA A 126 -4.34 -14.91 21.84
C ALA A 126 -5.13 -15.48 23.03
N ALA A 127 -4.44 -15.86 24.10
CA ALA A 127 -5.08 -16.36 25.32
C ALA A 127 -5.93 -15.28 26.01
N ALA A 128 -5.40 -14.06 26.15
CA ALA A 128 -6.10 -12.93 26.75
C ALA A 128 -7.35 -12.54 25.96
N LEU A 129 -7.24 -12.45 24.63
CA LEU A 129 -8.37 -12.14 23.74
C LEU A 129 -9.44 -13.24 23.77
N SER A 130 -9.04 -14.52 23.78
CA SER A 130 -9.97 -15.65 23.90
C SER A 130 -10.75 -15.62 25.22
N SER A 131 -10.06 -15.38 26.35
CA SER A 131 -10.70 -15.24 27.67
C SER A 131 -11.65 -14.04 27.73
N ALA A 132 -11.21 -12.88 27.22
CA ALA A 132 -12.06 -11.70 27.14
C ALA A 132 -13.32 -11.95 26.29
N TYR A 133 -13.19 -12.65 25.16
CA TYR A 133 -14.31 -13.00 24.29
C TYR A 133 -15.35 -13.84 25.04
N GLU A 134 -14.92 -14.85 25.81
CA GLU A 134 -15.82 -15.69 26.60
C GLU A 134 -16.58 -14.89 27.67
N VAL A 135 -15.87 -14.03 28.42
CA VAL A 135 -16.48 -13.21 29.47
C VAL A 135 -17.48 -12.22 28.87
N LEU A 136 -17.07 -11.46 27.84
CA LEU A 136 -17.92 -10.46 27.20
C LEU A 136 -19.18 -11.10 26.58
N ARG A 137 -19.03 -12.23 25.89
CA ARG A 137 -20.17 -12.98 25.32
C ARG A 137 -21.08 -13.54 26.39
N THR A 138 -20.52 -14.04 27.50
CA THR A 138 -21.31 -14.52 28.64
C THR A 138 -22.17 -13.41 29.24
N ILE A 139 -21.59 -12.23 29.50
CA ILE A 139 -22.35 -11.11 30.06
C ILE A 139 -23.35 -10.55 29.04
N GLU A 140 -22.99 -10.46 27.76
CA GLU A 140 -23.92 -10.09 26.69
C GLU A 140 -25.13 -11.04 26.66
N HIS A 141 -24.94 -12.36 26.78
CA HIS A 141 -26.06 -13.29 26.85
C HIS A 141 -26.90 -13.08 28.12
N ARG A 142 -26.29 -12.82 29.30
CA ARG A 142 -27.06 -12.52 30.52
C ARG A 142 -27.89 -11.26 30.39
N LEU A 143 -27.35 -10.23 29.76
CA LEU A 143 -28.08 -9.01 29.45
C LEU A 143 -29.29 -9.29 28.55
N GLN A 144 -29.11 -10.10 27.50
CA GLN A 144 -30.19 -10.45 26.57
C GLN A 144 -31.27 -11.30 27.23
N MET A 145 -30.91 -12.16 28.19
CA MET A 145 -31.85 -13.01 28.93
C MET A 145 -32.81 -12.25 29.86
N VAL A 146 -32.50 -11.01 30.26
CA VAL A 146 -33.37 -10.23 31.17
C VAL A 146 -34.73 -9.97 30.54
N ASP A 147 -34.74 -9.49 29.29
CA ASP A 147 -35.95 -9.08 28.56
C ASP A 147 -36.15 -9.84 27.23
N ASP A 148 -35.31 -10.85 26.95
CA ASP A 148 -35.24 -11.56 25.66
C ASP A 148 -35.04 -10.61 24.45
N LEU A 149 -34.23 -9.56 24.65
CA LEU A 149 -33.95 -8.52 23.66
C LEU A 149 -32.52 -8.62 23.14
N GLN A 150 -32.33 -8.30 21.86
CA GLN A 150 -31.01 -8.23 21.22
C GLN A 150 -30.24 -6.95 21.60
N THR A 151 -30.01 -6.76 22.90
CA THR A 151 -29.24 -5.64 23.44
C THR A 151 -27.76 -6.02 23.66
N HIS A 152 -26.89 -5.02 23.57
CA HIS A 152 -25.45 -5.11 23.81
C HIS A 152 -24.97 -4.09 24.86
N ARG A 153 -25.83 -3.16 25.27
CA ARG A 153 -25.48 -2.07 26.18
C ARG A 153 -25.79 -2.44 27.61
N LEU A 154 -24.80 -2.30 28.48
CA LEU A 154 -25.00 -2.41 29.91
C LEU A 154 -26.06 -1.40 30.36
N PRO A 155 -26.96 -1.74 31.30
CA PRO A 155 -27.94 -0.81 31.81
C PRO A 155 -27.26 0.41 32.45
N ALA A 156 -27.79 1.61 32.17
CA ALA A 156 -27.37 2.82 32.86
C ALA A 156 -27.99 2.91 34.27
N ASP A 157 -29.17 2.30 34.45
CA ASP A 157 -29.85 2.21 35.73
C ASP A 157 -29.11 1.23 36.68
N PRO A 158 -28.76 1.65 37.91
CA PRO A 158 -28.03 0.81 38.86
C PRO A 158 -28.76 -0.48 39.26
N ALA A 159 -30.09 -0.44 39.39
CA ALA A 159 -30.86 -1.63 39.79
C ALA A 159 -30.91 -2.66 38.66
N ALA A 160 -31.11 -2.22 37.43
CA ALA A 160 -31.03 -3.08 36.25
C ALA A 160 -29.61 -3.67 36.06
N LEU A 161 -28.56 -2.88 36.29
CA LEU A 161 -27.18 -3.39 36.25
C LEU A 161 -26.91 -4.44 37.33
N ALA A 162 -27.43 -4.21 38.55
CA ALA A 162 -27.34 -5.19 39.64
C ALA A 162 -28.11 -6.49 39.33
N ASN A 163 -29.23 -6.42 38.62
CA ASN A 163 -29.96 -7.61 38.16
C ASN A 163 -29.12 -8.46 37.19
N VAL A 164 -28.45 -7.83 36.21
CA VAL A 164 -27.53 -8.53 35.30
C VAL A 164 -26.36 -9.15 36.07
N ALA A 165 -25.82 -8.44 37.06
CA ALA A 165 -24.77 -8.95 37.93
C ALA A 165 -25.23 -10.19 38.72
N ALA A 166 -26.44 -10.16 39.29
CA ALA A 166 -27.02 -11.28 40.01
C ALA A 166 -27.23 -12.51 39.13
N LEU A 167 -27.66 -12.34 37.88
CA LEU A 167 -27.75 -13.43 36.88
C LEU A 167 -26.40 -14.06 36.54
N HIS A 168 -25.30 -13.32 36.73
CA HIS A 168 -23.94 -13.83 36.59
C HIS A 168 -23.39 -14.42 37.91
N GLY A 169 -24.09 -14.23 39.03
CA GLY A 169 -23.65 -14.68 40.36
C GLY A 169 -22.82 -13.65 41.14
N LEU A 170 -22.87 -12.37 40.75
CA LEU A 170 -22.18 -11.27 41.42
C LEU A 170 -23.13 -10.46 42.32
N ALA A 171 -22.58 -9.90 43.40
CA ALA A 171 -23.38 -9.21 44.42
C ALA A 171 -23.86 -7.80 44.00
N THR A 172 -23.10 -7.12 43.14
CA THR A 172 -23.39 -5.72 42.75
C THR A 172 -23.08 -5.46 41.28
N GLY A 173 -23.71 -4.45 40.71
CA GLY A 173 -23.39 -3.96 39.37
C GLY A 173 -21.94 -3.46 39.24
N GLU A 174 -21.38 -2.90 40.31
CA GLU A 174 -19.97 -2.49 40.38
C GLU A 174 -19.01 -3.68 40.25
N ALA A 175 -19.29 -4.79 40.97
CA ALA A 175 -18.50 -6.01 40.86
C ALA A 175 -18.50 -6.57 39.42
N LEU A 176 -19.63 -6.43 38.69
CA LEU A 176 -19.70 -6.80 37.27
C LEU A 176 -18.78 -5.92 36.41
N LEU A 177 -18.76 -4.60 36.65
CA LEU A 177 -17.88 -3.69 35.94
C LEU A 177 -16.41 -3.99 36.24
N ASP A 178 -16.06 -4.34 37.48
CA ASP A 178 -14.70 -4.69 37.87
C ASP A 178 -14.19 -5.98 37.22
N VAL A 179 -15.06 -6.99 37.06
CA VAL A 179 -14.74 -8.20 36.29
C VAL A 179 -14.48 -7.86 34.81
N LEU A 180 -15.26 -6.97 34.23
CA LEU A 180 -15.17 -6.63 32.80
C LEU A 180 -14.00 -5.70 32.46
N ARG A 181 -13.65 -4.76 33.34
CA ARG A 181 -12.64 -3.71 33.12
C ARG A 181 -11.29 -4.24 32.61
N PRO A 182 -10.62 -5.22 33.25
CA PRO A 182 -9.31 -5.68 32.79
C PRO A 182 -9.37 -6.30 31.39
N HIS A 183 -10.47 -6.98 31.04
CA HIS A 183 -10.68 -7.54 29.71
C HIS A 183 -10.84 -6.44 28.66
N VAL A 184 -11.71 -5.45 28.93
CA VAL A 184 -11.94 -4.32 28.02
C VAL A 184 -10.65 -3.52 27.78
N GLU A 185 -9.90 -3.24 28.85
CA GLU A 185 -8.63 -2.52 28.73
C GLU A 185 -7.56 -3.31 27.97
N ARG A 186 -7.44 -4.63 28.24
CA ARG A 186 -6.48 -5.49 27.54
C ARG A 186 -6.82 -5.61 26.07
N VAL A 187 -8.08 -5.89 25.72
CA VAL A 187 -8.53 -5.97 24.32
C VAL A 187 -8.27 -4.66 23.61
N GLY A 188 -8.62 -3.53 24.22
CA GLY A 188 -8.40 -2.21 23.63
C GLY A 188 -6.92 -1.96 23.34
N LYS A 189 -6.02 -2.25 24.30
CA LYS A 189 -4.57 -2.11 24.11
C LYS A 189 -4.03 -3.03 23.00
N THR A 190 -4.39 -4.31 23.02
CA THR A 190 -3.96 -5.27 22.01
C THR A 190 -4.47 -4.86 20.61
N TYR A 191 -5.72 -4.40 20.50
CA TYR A 191 -6.27 -3.92 19.23
C TYR A 191 -5.61 -2.62 18.76
N ASP A 192 -5.30 -1.69 19.66
CA ASP A 192 -4.64 -0.43 19.30
C ASP A 192 -3.27 -0.68 18.65
N SER A 193 -2.55 -1.72 19.09
CA SER A 193 -1.27 -2.13 18.47
C SER A 193 -1.42 -2.58 17.00
N LEU A 194 -2.60 -3.07 16.58
CA LEU A 194 -2.85 -3.41 15.17
C LEU A 194 -2.86 -2.19 14.26
N SER A 195 -3.21 -1.02 14.80
CA SER A 195 -3.28 0.22 14.03
C SER A 195 -1.90 0.74 13.65
N GLY A 196 -0.82 0.14 14.17
CA GLY A 196 0.55 0.48 13.84
C GLY A 196 0.87 1.90 14.27
N ASP A 197 1.28 2.05 15.53
CA ASP A 197 1.98 3.24 16.03
C ASP A 197 3.45 3.27 15.54
N GLU A 198 3.72 2.78 14.32
CA GLU A 198 4.70 3.46 13.48
C GLU A 198 3.94 4.65 12.92
N GLY A 199 3.97 5.75 13.69
CA GLY A 199 3.06 6.88 13.55
C GLY A 199 2.67 7.18 12.11
N ASP A 200 1.37 7.37 11.90
CA ASP A 200 0.85 8.08 10.74
C ASP A 200 1.35 9.54 10.88
N VAL A 201 2.67 9.75 10.70
CA VAL A 201 3.38 11.02 10.82
C VAL A 201 2.92 11.84 9.65
N ARG A 202 1.69 12.35 9.69
CA ARG A 202 1.19 13.22 8.66
C ARG A 202 1.84 14.58 8.83
N LEU A 203 2.19 15.19 7.71
CA LEU A 203 2.65 16.57 7.76
C LEU A 203 1.48 17.46 8.22
N PRO A 204 1.75 18.50 9.03
CA PRO A 204 0.70 19.40 9.51
C PRO A 204 -0.16 19.93 8.36
N ALA A 205 -1.48 19.96 8.55
CA ALA A 205 -2.42 20.47 7.54
C ALA A 205 -2.52 22.01 7.53
N ALA A 206 -2.27 22.64 8.68
CA ALA A 206 -2.29 24.09 8.80
C ALA A 206 -1.03 24.71 8.11
N PRO A 207 -1.19 25.71 7.24
CA PRO A 207 -0.09 26.33 6.50
C PRO A 207 1.08 26.77 7.39
N ASP A 208 0.80 27.48 8.48
CA ASP A 208 1.83 27.99 9.39
C ASP A 208 2.59 26.86 10.10
N ALA A 209 1.88 25.79 10.48
CA ALA A 209 2.49 24.64 11.13
C ALA A 209 3.35 23.82 10.14
N LEU A 210 2.91 23.69 8.89
CA LEU A 210 3.67 23.04 7.83
C LEU A 210 4.95 23.82 7.52
N LEU A 211 4.84 25.14 7.39
CA LEU A 211 5.98 26.03 7.14
C LEU A 211 7.03 25.92 8.25
N ASN A 212 6.60 25.98 9.51
CA ASN A 212 7.50 25.86 10.66
C ASN A 212 8.21 24.50 10.66
N MET A 213 7.47 23.41 10.45
CA MET A 213 8.05 22.07 10.38
C MET A 213 9.07 21.92 9.24
N LEU A 214 8.80 22.47 8.06
CA LEU A 214 9.77 22.45 6.95
C LEU A 214 11.03 23.27 7.28
N GLY A 215 10.89 24.39 7.99
CA GLY A 215 12.02 25.17 8.49
C GLY A 215 12.85 24.41 9.52
N GLU A 216 12.21 23.75 10.49
CA GLU A 216 12.87 22.90 11.48
C GLU A 216 13.54 21.67 10.88
N ALA A 217 12.96 21.12 9.80
CA ALA A 217 13.53 20.00 9.06
C ALA A 217 14.80 20.37 8.28
N GLY A 218 15.01 21.67 8.00
CA GLY A 218 16.22 22.17 7.34
C GLY A 218 16.08 22.46 5.84
N PHE A 219 14.87 22.69 5.32
CA PHE A 219 14.70 23.11 3.93
C PHE A 219 15.35 24.46 3.65
N ASP A 220 16.02 24.58 2.49
CA ASP A 220 16.68 25.82 2.05
C ASP A 220 15.66 26.96 1.84
N HIS A 221 14.49 26.63 1.29
CA HIS A 221 13.41 27.56 0.96
C HIS A 221 12.05 27.03 1.45
N PRO A 222 11.77 27.06 2.77
CA PRO A 222 10.61 26.38 3.36
C PRO A 222 9.28 26.99 2.90
N GLN A 223 9.22 28.29 2.58
CA GLN A 223 8.01 28.93 2.03
C GLN A 223 7.68 28.41 0.63
N GLY A 224 8.70 28.18 -0.21
CA GLY A 224 8.51 27.62 -1.55
C GLY A 224 8.03 26.17 -1.47
N ALA A 225 8.66 25.37 -0.59
CA ALA A 225 8.29 23.99 -0.37
C ALA A 225 6.85 23.84 0.19
N ALA A 226 6.45 24.68 1.14
CA ALA A 226 5.10 24.69 1.69
C ALA A 226 4.04 24.91 0.61
N ARG A 227 4.24 25.90 -0.28
CA ARG A 227 3.30 26.18 -1.39
C ARG A 227 3.17 25.01 -2.36
N ILE A 228 4.26 24.31 -2.64
CA ILE A 228 4.25 23.12 -3.50
C ILE A 228 3.41 22.01 -2.85
N VAL A 229 3.65 21.71 -1.57
CA VAL A 229 2.89 20.71 -0.81
C VAL A 229 1.40 21.06 -0.72
N GLU A 230 1.08 22.34 -0.51
CA GLU A 230 -0.29 22.84 -0.55
C GLU A 230 -0.93 22.67 -1.93
N GLY A 231 -0.18 22.91 -3.00
CA GLY A 231 -0.62 22.66 -4.37
C GLY A 231 -0.98 21.19 -4.62
N TRP A 232 -0.18 20.26 -4.07
CA TRP A 232 -0.46 18.83 -4.12
C TRP A 232 -1.77 18.48 -3.39
N ARG A 233 -1.94 18.99 -2.17
CA ARG A 233 -3.15 18.81 -1.34
C ARG A 233 -4.40 19.45 -1.97
N GLY A 234 -4.22 20.57 -2.67
CA GLY A 234 -5.28 21.28 -3.40
C GLY A 234 -5.82 20.50 -4.60
N GLY A 235 -5.11 19.48 -5.08
CA GLY A 235 -5.52 18.71 -6.26
C GLY A 235 -5.30 19.46 -7.57
N ASN A 236 -4.33 20.39 -7.60
CA ASN A 236 -4.04 21.24 -8.76
C ASN A 236 -3.48 20.46 -9.97
N TYR A 237 -3.07 19.21 -9.76
CA TYR A 237 -2.43 18.36 -10.75
C TYR A 237 -3.40 17.27 -11.23
N PRO A 238 -3.38 16.89 -12.53
CA PRO A 238 -4.20 15.79 -13.05
C PRO A 238 -4.09 14.51 -12.20
N ALA A 239 -2.87 14.17 -11.80
CA ALA A 239 -2.55 13.01 -10.96
C ALA A 239 -3.17 13.02 -9.55
N LEU A 240 -3.58 14.20 -9.04
CA LEU A 240 -4.02 14.43 -7.67
C LEU A 240 -5.48 14.95 -7.57
N ARG A 241 -6.25 14.88 -8.65
CA ARG A 241 -7.65 15.38 -8.67
C ARG A 241 -8.57 14.60 -7.73
N THR A 242 -8.33 13.31 -7.55
CA THR A 242 -9.20 12.44 -6.74
C THR A 242 -8.79 12.48 -5.27
N THR A 243 -9.77 12.34 -4.37
CA THR A 243 -9.49 12.24 -2.92
C THR A 243 -8.59 11.04 -2.62
N GLN A 244 -8.79 9.92 -3.30
CA GLN A 244 -7.99 8.71 -3.11
C GLN A 244 -6.52 8.90 -3.52
N ALA A 245 -6.23 9.66 -4.59
CA ALA A 245 -4.86 9.96 -4.98
C ALA A 245 -4.16 10.87 -3.98
N ARG A 246 -4.86 11.87 -3.44
CA ARG A 246 -4.33 12.74 -2.38
C ARG A 246 -4.11 11.99 -1.08
N GLU A 247 -5.04 11.12 -0.69
CA GLU A 247 -4.86 10.22 0.46
C GLU A 247 -3.62 9.34 0.24
N ALA A 248 -3.44 8.72 -0.93
CA ALA A 248 -2.26 7.92 -1.22
C ALA A 248 -0.95 8.73 -1.15
N LEU A 249 -0.95 9.99 -1.61
CA LEU A 249 0.18 10.89 -1.45
C LEU A 249 0.51 11.16 0.03
N GLU A 250 -0.48 11.49 0.87
CA GLU A 250 -0.27 11.81 2.28
C GLU A 250 0.44 10.69 3.06
N HIS A 251 0.34 9.43 2.62
CA HIS A 251 1.03 8.31 3.26
C HIS A 251 2.52 8.24 2.93
N VAL A 252 2.94 8.67 1.73
CA VAL A 252 4.35 8.63 1.31
C VAL A 252 5.06 9.96 1.52
N LEU A 253 4.30 11.04 1.61
CA LEU A 253 4.78 12.42 1.72
C LEU A 253 5.73 12.66 2.92
N PRO A 254 5.51 12.11 4.12
CA PRO A 254 6.38 12.36 5.26
C PRO A 254 7.80 11.85 5.03
N GLY A 255 7.93 10.60 4.55
CA GLY A 255 9.23 10.01 4.22
C GLY A 255 9.95 10.77 3.10
N LEU A 256 9.22 11.21 2.07
CA LEU A 256 9.78 12.02 1.00
C LEU A 256 10.26 13.39 1.50
N ILE A 257 9.46 14.09 2.31
CA ILE A 257 9.82 15.41 2.84
C ILE A 257 11.02 15.33 3.78
N THR A 258 11.09 14.32 4.66
CA THR A 258 12.29 14.08 5.48
C THR A 258 13.53 13.85 4.63
N ALA A 259 13.41 13.09 3.54
CA ALA A 259 14.54 12.83 2.66
C ALA A 259 14.95 14.05 1.83
N PHE A 260 13.99 14.87 1.39
CA PHE A 260 14.27 16.12 0.66
C PHE A 260 14.92 17.17 1.57
N ALA A 261 14.51 17.25 2.83
CA ALA A 261 15.12 18.12 3.82
C ALA A 261 16.61 17.81 4.05
N GLN A 262 17.00 16.55 3.92
CA GLN A 262 18.38 16.08 4.07
C GLN A 262 19.17 16.10 2.75
N ALA A 263 18.57 16.53 1.65
CA ALA A 263 19.22 16.58 0.35
C ALA A 263 20.28 17.72 0.32
N PRO A 264 21.35 17.58 -0.49
CA PRO A 264 22.30 18.66 -0.73
C PRO A 264 21.65 19.93 -1.31
N ASP A 265 20.56 19.77 -2.06
CA ASP A 265 19.70 20.85 -2.55
C ASP A 265 18.24 20.43 -2.40
N SER A 266 17.62 20.87 -1.30
CA SER A 266 16.23 20.54 -0.96
C SER A 266 15.23 21.16 -1.95
N THR A 267 15.61 22.29 -2.56
CA THR A 267 14.78 23.02 -3.52
C THR A 267 14.72 22.28 -4.84
N HIS A 268 15.85 21.77 -5.33
CA HIS A 268 15.91 20.94 -6.53
C HIS A 268 15.16 19.62 -6.36
N ALA A 269 15.32 18.95 -5.21
CA ALA A 269 14.66 17.68 -4.93
C ALA A 269 13.13 17.80 -4.99
N ILE A 270 12.57 18.80 -4.29
CA ILE A 270 11.12 18.98 -4.23
C ILE A 270 10.54 19.47 -5.56
N THR A 271 11.24 20.36 -6.28
CA THR A 271 10.77 20.89 -7.57
C THR A 271 10.86 19.84 -8.69
N SER A 272 11.84 18.94 -8.66
CA SER A 272 11.93 17.82 -9.59
C SER A 272 10.78 16.83 -9.38
N PHE A 273 10.44 16.54 -8.12
CA PHE A 273 9.28 15.72 -7.80
C PHE A 273 7.97 16.39 -8.22
N ASP A 274 7.82 17.70 -7.97
CA ASP A 274 6.67 18.48 -8.42
C ASP A 274 6.49 18.44 -9.96
N ALA A 275 7.57 18.67 -10.69
CA ALA A 275 7.58 18.62 -12.16
C ALA A 275 7.16 17.23 -12.66
N MET A 276 7.65 16.16 -12.03
CA MET A 276 7.26 14.78 -12.34
C MET A 276 5.76 14.56 -12.10
N LEU A 277 5.24 14.94 -10.93
CA LEU A 277 3.81 14.81 -10.61
C LEU A 277 2.91 15.57 -11.59
N SER A 278 3.36 16.73 -12.07
CA SER A 278 2.60 17.54 -13.02
C SER A 278 2.37 16.88 -14.38
N ARG A 279 3.22 15.93 -14.75
CA ARG A 279 3.16 15.20 -16.03
C ARG A 279 2.49 13.84 -15.92
N LEU A 280 2.27 13.33 -14.71
CA LEU A 280 1.60 12.06 -14.52
C LEU A 280 0.10 12.18 -14.82
N PRO A 281 -0.48 11.28 -15.64
CA PRO A 281 -1.92 11.25 -15.88
C PRO A 281 -2.68 10.77 -14.64
N SER A 282 -2.06 9.88 -13.86
CA SER A 282 -2.55 9.33 -12.58
C SER A 282 -1.36 8.92 -11.71
N ALA A 283 -1.43 9.18 -10.41
CA ALA A 283 -0.37 8.79 -9.47
C ALA A 283 -0.86 7.84 -8.36
N ILE A 284 -2.12 7.43 -8.35
CA ILE A 284 -2.67 6.60 -7.26
C ILE A 284 -1.95 5.24 -7.14
N ASN A 285 -1.77 4.53 -8.27
CA ASN A 285 -1.08 3.25 -8.28
C ASN A 285 0.41 3.42 -8.00
N PHE A 286 0.98 4.54 -8.44
CA PHE A 286 2.37 4.88 -8.19
C PHE A 286 2.65 5.08 -6.69
N PHE A 287 1.86 5.90 -5.99
CA PHE A 287 2.06 6.09 -4.54
C PHE A 287 1.82 4.81 -3.75
N ARG A 288 0.78 4.04 -4.11
CA ARG A 288 0.54 2.72 -3.51
C ARG A 288 1.72 1.77 -3.72
N LEU A 289 2.36 1.84 -4.88
CA LEU A 289 3.54 1.04 -5.19
C LEU A 289 4.75 1.49 -4.36
N LEU A 290 5.02 2.79 -4.26
CA LEU A 290 6.09 3.33 -3.41
C LEU A 290 5.91 2.91 -1.95
N GLU A 291 4.68 2.97 -1.46
CA GLU A 291 4.33 2.52 -0.12
C GLU A 291 4.53 1.01 0.06
N ALA A 292 4.12 0.21 -0.93
CA ALA A 292 4.28 -1.24 -0.91
C ALA A 292 5.73 -1.71 -1.10
N GLN A 293 6.59 -0.88 -1.70
CA GLN A 293 7.99 -1.19 -2.00
C GLN A 293 8.94 -0.12 -1.45
N PRO A 294 9.32 -0.18 -0.16
CA PRO A 294 10.21 0.80 0.46
C PRO A 294 11.57 0.95 -0.23
N ALA A 295 12.06 -0.10 -0.88
CA ALA A 295 13.29 -0.03 -1.69
C ALA A 295 13.15 0.89 -2.90
N LEU A 296 11.99 0.86 -3.58
CA LEU A 296 11.70 1.75 -4.71
C LEU A 296 11.53 3.20 -4.24
N ALA A 297 10.85 3.42 -3.11
CA ALA A 297 10.73 4.75 -2.50
C ALA A 297 12.10 5.35 -2.14
N ARG A 298 12.99 4.55 -1.55
CA ARG A 298 14.38 4.96 -1.29
C ARG A 298 15.13 5.28 -2.58
N LEU A 299 15.06 4.40 -3.59
CA LEU A 299 15.71 4.63 -4.88
C LEU A 299 15.26 5.94 -5.53
N LEU A 300 13.94 6.15 -5.60
CA LEU A 300 13.36 7.39 -6.13
C LEU A 300 13.87 8.60 -5.34
N SER A 301 13.85 8.54 -4.01
CA SER A 301 14.37 9.60 -3.16
C SER A 301 15.87 9.85 -3.40
N THR A 302 16.70 8.80 -3.50
CA THR A 302 18.13 8.95 -3.80
C THR A 302 18.35 9.61 -5.15
N ILE A 303 17.59 9.24 -6.18
CA ILE A 303 17.64 9.87 -7.50
C ILE A 303 17.29 11.36 -7.41
N LEU A 304 16.16 11.69 -6.77
CA LEU A 304 15.69 13.07 -6.64
C LEU A 304 16.64 13.95 -5.82
N CYS A 305 17.27 13.41 -4.77
CA CYS A 305 18.14 14.17 -3.88
C CYS A 305 19.59 14.26 -4.38
N HIS A 306 20.13 13.22 -5.00
CA HIS A 306 21.57 13.09 -5.26
C HIS A 306 21.96 13.00 -6.73
N ALA A 307 20.99 12.89 -7.65
CA ALA A 307 21.26 12.77 -9.08
C ALA A 307 20.47 13.80 -9.90
N PRO A 308 20.87 15.09 -9.89
CA PRO A 308 20.12 16.17 -10.54
C PRO A 308 19.78 15.88 -12.01
N THR A 309 20.73 15.31 -12.76
CA THR A 309 20.49 14.95 -14.17
C THR A 309 19.41 13.89 -14.35
N LEU A 310 19.31 12.91 -13.46
CA LEU A 310 18.26 11.88 -13.51
C LEU A 310 16.92 12.43 -12.98
N ALA A 311 16.96 13.27 -11.94
CA ALA A 311 15.79 13.95 -11.41
C ALA A 311 15.13 14.86 -12.48
N GLU A 312 15.92 15.61 -13.23
CA GLU A 312 15.44 16.40 -14.37
C GLU A 312 14.86 15.54 -15.49
N GLN A 313 15.47 14.37 -15.77
CA GLN A 313 14.95 13.43 -16.76
C GLN A 313 13.57 12.90 -16.34
N LEU A 314 13.39 12.50 -15.09
CA LEU A 314 12.09 12.10 -14.53
C LEU A 314 11.06 13.25 -14.59
N GLY A 315 11.47 14.47 -14.24
CA GLY A 315 10.60 15.64 -14.30
C GLY A 315 10.16 16.02 -15.71
N ARG A 316 10.90 15.62 -16.74
CA ARG A 316 10.52 15.83 -18.16
C ARG A 316 9.75 14.66 -18.74
N ARG A 317 10.03 13.44 -18.29
CA ARG A 317 9.56 12.16 -18.83
C ARG A 317 9.16 11.21 -17.71
N ALA A 318 7.90 11.30 -17.30
CA ALA A 318 7.38 10.48 -16.21
C ALA A 318 7.32 8.98 -16.57
N GLU A 319 7.29 8.64 -17.87
CA GLU A 319 7.34 7.26 -18.37
C GLU A 319 8.62 6.51 -17.98
N LEU A 320 9.71 7.21 -17.62
CA LEU A 320 10.94 6.58 -17.12
C LEU A 320 10.74 5.91 -15.75
N LEU A 321 9.68 6.28 -15.01
CA LEU A 321 9.29 5.60 -13.77
C LEU A 321 8.91 4.14 -14.02
N ASP A 322 8.22 3.85 -15.13
CA ASP A 322 7.80 2.48 -15.46
C ASP A 322 9.01 1.55 -15.58
N GLY A 323 10.13 2.08 -16.10
CA GLY A 323 11.41 1.38 -16.13
C GLY A 323 11.95 1.05 -14.74
N LEU A 324 11.87 1.96 -13.76
CA LEU A 324 12.30 1.71 -12.37
C LEU A 324 11.41 0.70 -11.64
N ILE A 325 10.12 0.71 -11.97
CA ILE A 325 9.13 -0.20 -11.39
C ILE A 325 9.40 -1.64 -11.85
N ASP A 326 9.86 -1.81 -13.09
CA ASP A 326 10.29 -3.10 -13.57
C ASP A 326 11.58 -3.52 -12.86
N ALA A 327 11.57 -4.69 -12.21
CA ALA A 327 12.71 -5.27 -11.48
C ALA A 327 13.94 -5.56 -12.39
N THR A 328 13.84 -5.24 -13.68
CA THR A 328 14.92 -5.27 -14.66
C THR A 328 15.80 -4.02 -14.65
N ALA A 329 15.35 -2.86 -14.14
CA ALA A 329 16.13 -1.62 -14.16
C ALA A 329 17.47 -1.73 -13.42
N LEU A 330 17.54 -2.58 -12.39
CA LEU A 330 18.75 -2.80 -11.60
C LEU A 330 19.58 -4.00 -12.08
N LYS A 331 19.15 -4.70 -13.14
CA LYS A 331 19.91 -5.82 -13.70
C LYS A 331 21.06 -5.32 -14.57
N PRO A 332 22.18 -6.06 -14.67
CA PRO A 332 23.24 -5.76 -15.61
C PRO A 332 22.71 -5.58 -17.02
N MET A 333 23.27 -4.63 -17.75
CA MET A 333 22.85 -4.37 -19.13
C MET A 333 23.17 -5.59 -20.01
N PRO A 334 22.23 -6.04 -20.85
CA PRO A 334 22.48 -7.15 -21.77
C PRO A 334 23.65 -6.88 -22.72
N ASP A 335 24.09 -7.95 -23.40
CA ASP A 335 25.07 -7.81 -24.47
C ASP A 335 24.48 -7.09 -25.69
N VAL A 336 25.36 -6.68 -26.61
CA VAL A 336 25.00 -5.91 -27.80
C VAL A 336 24.01 -6.68 -28.68
N ALA A 337 24.18 -8.00 -28.83
CA ALA A 337 23.30 -8.82 -29.65
C ALA A 337 21.87 -8.87 -29.11
N ALA A 338 21.70 -9.03 -27.80
CA ALA A 338 20.40 -8.99 -27.15
C ALA A 338 19.74 -7.60 -27.26
N LEU A 339 20.52 -6.53 -27.09
CA LEU A 339 20.04 -5.16 -27.27
C LEU A 339 19.60 -4.90 -28.71
N ILE A 340 20.35 -5.35 -29.72
CA ILE A 340 19.95 -5.25 -31.13
C ILE A 340 18.64 -5.98 -31.37
N ALA A 341 18.50 -7.20 -30.84
CA ALA A 341 17.29 -7.99 -31.00
C ALA A 341 16.07 -7.30 -30.36
N GLU A 342 16.23 -6.69 -29.19
CA GLU A 342 15.19 -5.88 -28.54
C GLU A 342 14.87 -4.63 -29.39
N MET A 343 15.90 -3.95 -29.89
CA MET A 343 15.74 -2.68 -30.60
C MET A 343 15.22 -2.81 -32.04
N ALA A 344 15.41 -3.97 -32.66
CA ALA A 344 14.98 -4.26 -34.02
C ALA A 344 13.51 -4.74 -34.10
N VAL A 345 12.79 -4.81 -32.98
CA VAL A 345 11.37 -5.17 -32.97
C VAL A 345 10.56 -4.07 -33.67
N CYS A 346 9.88 -4.43 -34.76
CA CYS A 346 9.04 -3.51 -35.53
C CYS A 346 7.56 -3.90 -35.45
N GLU A 347 6.68 -2.90 -35.34
CA GLU A 347 5.25 -3.10 -35.52
C GLU A 347 4.88 -3.31 -37.00
N ALA A 348 3.77 -4.00 -37.26
CA ALA A 348 3.29 -4.21 -38.62
C ALA A 348 2.94 -2.87 -39.28
N GLY A 349 3.65 -2.51 -40.36
CA GLY A 349 3.48 -1.24 -41.05
C GLY A 349 4.32 -0.08 -40.49
N ALA A 350 5.24 -0.34 -39.56
CA ALA A 350 6.20 0.66 -39.09
C ALA A 350 7.07 1.20 -40.24
N ASP A 351 7.25 2.52 -40.26
CA ASP A 351 8.11 3.20 -41.22
C ASP A 351 9.46 3.58 -40.58
N TYR A 352 10.33 4.22 -41.37
CA TYR A 352 11.66 4.63 -40.91
C TYR A 352 11.59 5.62 -39.73
N GLN A 353 10.60 6.51 -39.69
CA GLN A 353 10.44 7.46 -38.59
C GLN A 353 10.04 6.77 -37.29
N TRP A 354 9.13 5.81 -37.38
CA TRP A 354 8.76 4.98 -36.24
C TRP A 354 9.99 4.27 -35.64
N GLN A 355 10.86 3.70 -36.48
CA GLN A 355 12.08 3.02 -36.01
C GLN A 355 13.02 3.99 -35.25
N LEU A 356 13.18 5.21 -35.76
CA LEU A 356 13.98 6.25 -35.10
C LEU A 356 13.42 6.63 -33.72
N GLU A 357 12.10 6.79 -33.62
CA GLU A 357 11.43 7.12 -32.36
C GLU A 357 11.47 5.96 -31.36
N HIS A 358 11.25 4.74 -31.84
CA HIS A 358 11.31 3.51 -31.05
C HIS A 358 12.69 3.33 -30.42
N VAL A 359 13.76 3.36 -31.23
CA VAL A 359 15.14 3.24 -30.73
C VAL A 359 15.51 4.39 -29.80
N ARG A 360 15.10 5.63 -30.13
CA ARG A 360 15.32 6.79 -29.25
C ARG A 360 14.69 6.59 -27.88
N ARG A 361 13.47 6.05 -27.80
CA ARG A 361 12.78 5.79 -26.54
C ARG A 361 13.55 4.76 -25.71
N MET A 362 13.87 3.59 -26.27
CA MET A 362 14.62 2.55 -25.57
C MET A 362 15.99 3.01 -25.11
N VAL A 363 16.75 3.73 -25.95
CA VAL A 363 18.06 4.28 -25.56
C VAL A 363 17.92 5.17 -24.33
N ASN A 364 16.89 6.02 -24.27
CA ASN A 364 16.67 6.88 -23.11
C ASN A 364 16.27 6.08 -21.86
N GLU A 365 15.41 5.07 -22.00
CA GLU A 365 15.03 4.16 -20.91
C GLU A 365 16.25 3.40 -20.35
N LYS A 366 17.07 2.78 -21.22
CA LYS A 366 18.28 2.04 -20.81
C LYS A 366 19.33 2.96 -20.20
N ARG A 367 19.54 4.16 -20.75
CA ARG A 367 20.47 5.16 -20.18
C ARG A 367 20.05 5.62 -18.79
N PHE A 368 18.75 5.78 -18.58
CA PHE A 368 18.18 6.12 -17.28
C PHE A 368 18.38 4.98 -16.28
N ALA A 369 18.11 3.73 -16.68
CA ALA A 369 18.34 2.54 -15.85
C ALA A 369 19.81 2.39 -15.42
N LEU A 370 20.77 2.60 -16.35
CA LEU A 370 22.20 2.63 -16.04
C LEU A 370 22.54 3.71 -15.01
N GLY A 371 21.97 4.91 -15.17
CA GLY A 371 22.15 5.99 -14.20
C GLY A 371 21.62 5.61 -12.81
N ALA A 372 20.44 5.00 -12.75
CA ALA A 372 19.86 4.52 -11.50
C ALA A 372 20.72 3.44 -10.83
N GLN A 373 21.38 2.56 -11.60
CA GLN A 373 22.32 1.56 -11.07
C GLN A 373 23.54 2.20 -10.39
N ILE A 374 24.09 3.27 -10.96
CA ILE A 374 25.21 4.02 -10.34
C ILE A 374 24.77 4.63 -9.02
N VAL A 375 23.63 5.33 -9.03
CA VAL A 375 23.14 6.08 -7.86
C VAL A 375 22.73 5.15 -6.72
N SER A 376 22.18 3.97 -7.06
CA SER A 376 21.82 2.95 -6.07
C SER A 376 22.97 2.07 -5.61
N ALA A 377 24.18 2.24 -6.18
CA ALA A 377 25.32 1.34 -6.01
C ALA A 377 24.97 -0.14 -6.24
N ALA A 378 24.03 -0.41 -7.15
CA ALA A 378 23.57 -1.77 -7.45
C ALA A 378 24.56 -2.58 -8.32
N SER A 379 25.39 -1.87 -9.08
CA SER A 379 26.34 -2.44 -10.05
C SER A 379 27.70 -1.73 -9.96
N ASP A 380 28.76 -2.42 -10.40
CA ASP A 380 30.08 -1.80 -10.57
C ASP A 380 30.00 -0.62 -11.57
N PRO A 381 30.45 0.60 -11.21
CA PRO A 381 30.49 1.74 -12.11
C PRO A 381 31.21 1.48 -13.44
N LEU A 382 32.21 0.60 -13.48
CA LEU A 382 32.90 0.22 -14.72
C LEU A 382 32.01 -0.62 -15.62
N GLU A 383 31.24 -1.56 -15.04
CA GLU A 383 30.28 -2.36 -15.79
C GLU A 383 29.11 -1.52 -16.30
N VAL A 384 28.65 -0.54 -15.51
CA VAL A 384 27.64 0.42 -15.98
C VAL A 384 28.17 1.27 -17.14
N SER A 385 29.43 1.71 -17.06
CA SER A 385 30.10 2.46 -18.13
C SER A 385 30.20 1.64 -19.41
N ALA A 386 30.57 0.35 -19.31
CA ALA A 386 30.53 -0.57 -20.44
C ALA A 386 29.09 -0.75 -20.97
N GLY A 387 28.09 -0.77 -20.09
CA GLY A 387 26.68 -0.79 -20.47
C GLY A 387 26.27 0.41 -21.35
N TYR A 388 26.75 1.62 -21.06
CA TYR A 388 26.50 2.78 -21.92
C TYR A 388 27.07 2.60 -23.33
N ALA A 389 28.25 2.00 -23.45
CA ALA A 389 28.86 1.69 -24.74
C ALA A 389 28.04 0.63 -25.51
N ARG A 390 27.60 -0.44 -24.84
CA ARG A 390 26.76 -1.49 -25.46
C ARG A 390 25.44 -0.93 -26.00
N VAL A 391 24.78 -0.04 -25.24
CA VAL A 391 23.55 0.64 -25.69
C VAL A 391 23.80 1.52 -26.91
N ALA A 392 24.91 2.26 -26.92
CA ALA A 392 25.28 3.10 -28.06
C ALA A 392 25.58 2.27 -29.32
N GLU A 393 26.37 1.20 -29.17
CA GLU A 393 26.72 0.28 -30.27
C GLU A 393 25.48 -0.37 -30.88
N ALA A 394 24.60 -0.95 -30.05
CA ALA A 394 23.36 -1.56 -30.51
C ALA A 394 22.45 -0.55 -31.25
N ALA A 395 22.31 0.66 -30.72
CA ALA A 395 21.52 1.70 -31.35
C ALA A 395 22.10 2.15 -32.70
N ILE A 396 23.42 2.30 -32.78
CA ILE A 396 24.12 2.63 -34.03
C ILE A 396 23.89 1.54 -35.07
N GLU A 397 24.02 0.27 -34.71
CA GLU A 397 23.86 -0.84 -35.66
C GLU A 397 22.42 -0.92 -36.22
N VAL A 398 21.42 -0.83 -35.34
CA VAL A 398 20.01 -0.88 -35.75
C VAL A 398 19.64 0.32 -36.63
N LEU A 399 20.05 1.52 -36.23
CA LEU A 399 19.71 2.74 -36.98
C LEU A 399 20.47 2.83 -38.29
N ALA A 400 21.76 2.47 -38.33
CA ALA A 400 22.54 2.46 -39.55
C ALA A 400 21.93 1.51 -40.60
N ARG A 401 21.50 0.31 -40.17
CA ARG A 401 20.81 -0.65 -41.05
C ARG A 401 19.52 -0.06 -41.61
N ALA A 402 18.68 0.51 -40.75
CA ALA A 402 17.42 1.14 -41.15
C ALA A 402 17.65 2.32 -42.12
N THR A 403 18.65 3.17 -41.85
CA THR A 403 19.01 4.30 -42.73
C THR A 403 19.50 3.82 -44.09
N VAL A 404 20.38 2.80 -44.14
CA VAL A 404 20.89 2.24 -45.41
C VAL A 404 19.76 1.64 -46.23
N GLU A 405 18.83 0.91 -45.62
CA GLU A 405 17.66 0.34 -46.30
C GLU A 405 16.76 1.43 -46.89
N GLU A 406 16.50 2.50 -46.15
CA GLU A 406 15.67 3.61 -46.61
C GLU A 406 16.33 4.39 -47.76
N PHE A 407 17.64 4.68 -47.66
CA PHE A 407 18.40 5.31 -48.74
C PHE A 407 18.45 4.43 -50.00
N ALA A 408 18.64 3.12 -49.82
CA ALA A 408 18.63 2.17 -50.93
C ALA A 408 17.28 2.12 -51.64
N ARG A 409 16.17 2.26 -50.89
CA ARG A 409 14.82 2.33 -51.46
C ARG A 409 14.59 3.62 -52.25
N ALA A 410 15.07 4.75 -51.75
CA ALA A 410 14.88 6.06 -52.39
C ALA A 410 15.82 6.31 -53.59
N HIS A 411 17.05 5.79 -53.55
CA HIS A 411 18.12 6.18 -54.47
C HIS A 411 18.82 5.00 -55.18
N GLY A 412 18.47 3.77 -54.84
CA GLY A 412 19.18 2.57 -55.30
C GLY A 412 20.44 2.27 -54.49
N ARG A 413 21.12 1.17 -54.82
CA ARG A 413 22.35 0.72 -54.14
C ARG A 413 23.57 0.95 -55.04
N VAL A 414 24.67 1.45 -54.46
CA VAL A 414 25.97 1.44 -55.13
C VAL A 414 26.54 0.02 -55.04
N PRO A 415 26.87 -0.64 -56.16
CA PRO A 415 27.45 -1.99 -56.11
C PRO A 415 28.75 -2.00 -55.29
N TRP A 416 28.89 -3.01 -54.42
CA TRP A 416 30.08 -3.23 -53.59
C TRP A 416 30.39 -2.13 -52.56
N SER A 417 29.42 -1.27 -52.24
CA SER A 417 29.57 -0.27 -51.16
C SER A 417 29.13 -0.82 -49.81
N GLU A 418 29.83 -0.41 -48.75
CA GLU A 418 29.46 -0.65 -47.35
C GLU A 418 29.56 0.66 -46.57
N LEU A 419 28.65 0.87 -45.62
CA LEU A 419 28.71 1.99 -44.67
C LEU A 419 29.53 1.55 -43.46
N VAL A 420 30.61 2.27 -43.16
CA VAL A 420 31.45 2.04 -41.98
C VAL A 420 31.34 3.22 -41.03
N ILE A 421 31.08 2.93 -39.76
CA ILE A 421 31.06 3.92 -38.68
C ILE A 421 32.27 3.62 -37.78
N LEU A 422 33.18 4.59 -37.67
CA LEU A 422 34.35 4.52 -36.79
C LEU A 422 34.06 5.29 -35.51
N ALA A 423 34.19 4.61 -34.36
CA ALA A 423 33.94 5.16 -33.02
C ALA A 423 35.23 5.61 -32.34
#